data_AF-M7Y9V3-F1
#
_entry.id   AF-M7Y9V3-F1
#
_cell.length_a   1.000
_cell.length_b   1.000
_cell.length_c   1.000
_cell.angle_alpha   90.00
_cell.angle_beta   90.00
_cell.angle_gamma   90.00
#
_symmetry.space_group_name_H-M   'P 1'
#
loop_
_entity.id
_entity.type
_entity.pdbx_description
1 polymer ?
#
loop_
_entity_poly.entity_id
_entity_poly.type
_entity_poly.pdbx_seq_one_letter_code
_entity_poly.pdbx_strand_id
1 'polypeptide(L)'
;MASAILMGIAGIVLSFGPQEVLVGLGQDSNQLSVIALQLMGALYFGFAITNWIAKGTIIGGIYGRPISIGNFTHFFVGGLALAKAYMNGSKLPLIILLLAIIYLVFAILFGYVLLTHPKKQM
;
A
#
# COMPACT_ATOMS: atom_id res chain seq x y z
N MET A 1 -6.33 7.04 8.42
CA MET A 1 -7.61 6.83 7.68
C MET A 1 -7.39 6.69 6.18
N ALA A 2 -6.69 7.62 5.51
CA ALA A 2 -6.47 7.55 4.07
C ALA A 2 -5.81 6.24 3.59
N SER A 3 -4.76 5.76 4.28
CA SER A 3 -4.11 4.48 3.95
C SER A 3 -5.05 3.28 4.08
N ALA A 4 -5.94 3.29 5.09
CA ALA A 4 -6.93 2.23 5.28
C ALA A 4 -7.91 2.16 4.10
N ILE A 5 -8.41 3.30 3.64
CA ILE A 5 -9.34 3.36 2.51
C ILE A 5 -8.65 2.93 1.22
N LEU A 6 -7.46 3.46 0.94
CA LEU A 6 -6.66 3.10 -0.24
C LEU A 6 -6.41 1.58 -0.29
N MET A 7 -5.87 1.03 0.79
CA MET A 7 -5.56 -0.40 0.88
C MET A 7 -6.82 -1.27 0.91
N GLY A 8 -7.93 -0.76 1.46
CA GLY A 8 -9.20 -1.49 1.53
C GLY A 8 -9.82 -1.65 0.14
N ILE A 9 -9.87 -0.57 -0.63
CA ILE A 9 -10.35 -0.59 -2.03
C ILE A 9 -9.45 -1.49 -2.87
N ALA A 10 -8.12 -1.29 -2.79
CA ALA A 10 -7.17 -2.13 -3.53
C ALA A 10 -7.26 -3.60 -3.13
N GLY A 11 -7.43 -3.90 -1.84
CA GLY A 11 -7.62 -5.24 -1.32
C GLY A 11 -8.84 -5.94 -1.90
N ILE A 12 -10.00 -5.27 -1.89
CA ILE A 12 -11.24 -5.79 -2.48
C ILE A 12 -11.07 -6.03 -3.98
N VAL A 13 -10.56 -5.05 -4.72
CA VAL A 13 -10.39 -5.15 -6.17
C VAL A 13 -9.45 -6.30 -6.55
N LEU A 14 -8.31 -6.45 -5.86
CA LEU A 14 -7.35 -7.51 -6.16
C LEU A 14 -7.82 -8.91 -5.71
N SER A 15 -8.63 -9.02 -4.66
CA SER A 15 -9.17 -10.30 -4.21
C SER A 15 -10.31 -10.82 -5.08
N PHE A 16 -11.20 -9.92 -5.54
CA PHE A 16 -12.43 -10.31 -6.24
C PHE A 16 -12.43 -10.03 -7.75
N GLY A 17 -11.54 -9.17 -8.25
CA GLY A 17 -11.36 -8.91 -9.68
C GLY A 17 -9.92 -9.01 -10.19
N PRO A 18 -9.14 -10.05 -9.84
CA PRO A 18 -7.73 -10.15 -10.23
C PRO A 18 -7.54 -10.31 -11.75
N GLN A 19 -8.45 -10.99 -12.46
CA GLN A 19 -8.36 -11.18 -13.91
C GLN A 19 -8.58 -9.85 -14.65
N GLU A 20 -9.59 -9.08 -14.24
CA GLU A 20 -9.92 -7.78 -14.81
C GLU A 20 -8.76 -6.80 -14.63
N VAL A 21 -8.08 -6.85 -13.48
CA VAL A 21 -6.87 -6.06 -13.23
C VAL A 21 -5.73 -6.46 -14.16
N LEU A 22 -5.47 -7.75 -14.35
CA LEU A 22 -4.42 -8.22 -15.27
C LEU A 22 -4.70 -7.78 -16.71
N VAL A 23 -5.92 -8.00 -17.18
CA VAL A 23 -6.36 -7.59 -18.53
C VAL A 23 -6.26 -6.07 -18.68
N GLY A 24 -6.69 -5.30 -17.68
CA GLY A 24 -6.58 -3.84 -17.68
C GLY A 24 -5.14 -3.31 -17.70
N LEU A 25 -4.17 -4.11 -17.23
CA LEU A 25 -2.73 -3.84 -17.32
C LEU A 25 -2.10 -4.39 -18.61
N GLY A 26 -2.89 -4.95 -19.53
CA GLY A 26 -2.41 -5.55 -20.77
C GLY A 26 -1.58 -6.81 -20.56
N GLN A 27 -1.82 -7.54 -19.45
CA GLN A 27 -1.16 -8.80 -19.13
C GLN A 27 -2.11 -9.97 -19.31
N ASP A 28 -1.59 -11.09 -19.81
CA ASP A 28 -2.34 -12.33 -19.90
C ASP A 28 -2.62 -12.90 -18.50
N SER A 29 -3.86 -13.32 -18.27
CA SER A 29 -4.24 -13.96 -17.01
C SER A 29 -3.80 -15.41 -17.00
N ASN A 30 -2.78 -15.73 -16.20
CA ASN A 30 -2.44 -17.12 -15.87
C ASN A 30 -2.82 -17.43 -14.41
N GLN A 31 -3.02 -18.71 -14.09
CA GLN A 31 -3.49 -19.13 -12.77
C GLN A 31 -2.59 -18.64 -11.62
N LEU A 32 -1.26 -18.63 -11.82
CA LEU A 32 -0.32 -18.18 -10.81
C LEU A 32 -0.43 -16.67 -10.54
N SER A 33 -0.54 -15.85 -11.59
CA SER A 33 -0.70 -14.41 -11.50
C SER A 33 -2.01 -14.00 -10.81
N VAL A 34 -3.09 -14.73 -11.09
CA VAL A 34 -4.39 -14.56 -10.42
C VAL A 34 -4.27 -14.84 -8.93
N ILE A 35 -3.71 -15.99 -8.55
CA ILE A 35 -3.52 -16.36 -7.14
C ILE A 35 -2.60 -15.34 -6.44
N ALA A 36 -1.53 -14.89 -7.10
CA ALA A 36 -0.64 -13.87 -6.56
C ALA A 36 -1.39 -12.56 -6.27
N LEU A 37 -2.22 -12.07 -7.19
CA LEU A 37 -3.03 -10.88 -6.95
C LEU A 37 -4.05 -11.08 -5.83
N GLN A 38 -4.68 -12.26 -5.72
CA GLN A 38 -5.61 -12.53 -4.62
C GLN A 38 -4.93 -12.53 -3.25
N LEU A 39 -3.73 -13.11 -3.14
CA LEU A 39 -2.93 -13.08 -1.93
C LEU A 39 -2.48 -11.65 -1.60
N MET A 40 -2.09 -10.86 -2.60
CA MET A 40 -1.81 -9.43 -2.42
C MET A 40 -3.05 -8.66 -1.97
N GLY A 41 -4.23 -8.99 -2.51
CA GLY A 41 -5.51 -8.40 -2.12
C GLY A 41 -5.84 -8.69 -0.66
N ALA A 42 -5.69 -9.94 -0.23
CA ALA A 42 -5.87 -10.33 1.17
C ALA A 42 -4.88 -9.61 2.11
N LEU A 43 -3.61 -9.47 1.68
CA LEU A 43 -2.59 -8.71 2.42
C LEU A 43 -3.00 -7.23 2.54
N TYR A 44 -3.42 -6.59 1.45
CA TYR A 44 -3.81 -5.18 1.43
C TYR A 44 -5.04 -4.94 2.29
N PHE A 45 -6.03 -5.83 2.20
CA PHE A 45 -7.21 -5.76 3.05
C PHE A 45 -6.87 -5.96 4.53
N GLY A 46 -5.94 -6.86 4.86
CA GLY A 46 -5.40 -7.00 6.21
C GLY A 46 -4.81 -5.70 6.75
N PHE A 47 -3.92 -5.07 5.99
CA PHE A 47 -3.37 -3.75 6.34
C PHE A 47 -4.46 -2.67 6.45
N ALA A 48 -5.48 -2.71 5.60
CA ALA A 48 -6.60 -1.79 5.65
C ALA A 48 -7.35 -1.88 6.98
N ILE A 49 -7.69 -3.10 7.42
CA ILE A 49 -8.35 -3.34 8.70
C ILE A 49 -7.45 -2.94 9.87
N THR A 50 -6.15 -3.29 9.85
CA THR A 50 -5.20 -2.86 10.87
C THR A 50 -5.17 -1.33 11.00
N ASN A 51 -5.06 -0.62 9.87
CA ASN A 51 -5.07 0.85 9.83
C ASN A 51 -6.41 1.45 10.26
N TRP A 52 -7.53 0.77 9.96
CA TRP A 52 -8.86 1.22 10.34
C TRP A 52 -9.10 1.07 11.84
N ILE A 53 -8.68 -0.04 12.43
CA ILE A 53 -8.81 -0.28 13.87
C ILE A 53 -7.91 0.70 14.64
N ALA A 54 -6.69 0.92 14.15
CA ALA A 54 -5.72 1.83 14.77
C ALA A 54 -6.07 3.33 14.66
N LYS A 55 -7.09 3.72 13.87
CA LYS A 55 -7.38 5.14 13.59
C LYS A 55 -7.69 6.00 14.83
N GLY A 56 -8.11 5.38 15.93
CA GLY A 56 -8.42 6.05 17.20
C GLY A 56 -7.29 6.05 18.22
N THR A 57 -6.15 5.40 17.92
CA THR A 57 -5.01 5.36 18.84
C THR A 57 -4.08 6.53 18.56
N ILE A 58 -3.40 7.03 19.60
CA ILE A 58 -2.31 7.99 19.41
C ILE A 58 -1.22 7.26 18.62
N ILE A 59 -1.02 7.68 17.37
CA ILE A 59 -0.02 7.09 16.50
C ILE A 59 1.36 7.55 16.99
N GLY A 60 1.95 6.72 17.85
CA GLY A 60 3.19 6.96 18.57
C GLY A 60 3.33 6.02 19.77
N GLY A 61 4.50 6.01 20.41
CA GLY A 61 4.77 5.10 21.54
C GLY A 61 4.85 3.62 21.14
N ILE A 62 4.91 2.72 22.12
CA ILE A 62 5.15 1.29 21.89
C ILE A 62 4.03 0.59 21.10
N TYR A 63 2.79 1.08 21.18
CA TYR A 63 1.63 0.45 20.53
C TYR A 63 1.41 0.97 19.10
N GLY A 64 1.65 2.25 18.82
CA GLY A 64 1.48 2.82 17.48
C GLY A 64 2.67 2.57 16.56
N ARG A 65 3.87 2.38 17.11
CA ARG A 65 5.11 2.26 16.34
C ARG A 65 5.16 1.05 15.40
N PRO A 66 4.74 -0.16 15.77
CA PRO A 66 4.72 -1.31 14.84
C PRO A 66 3.85 -1.05 13.61
N ILE A 67 2.69 -0.40 13.79
CA ILE A 67 1.77 -0.07 12.70
C ILE A 67 2.41 0.95 11.77
N SER A 68 3.06 1.99 12.31
CA SER A 68 3.79 2.99 11.51
C SER A 68 4.95 2.37 10.74
N ILE A 69 5.75 1.48 11.36
CA ILE A 69 6.85 0.78 10.69
C ILE A 69 6.34 -0.11 9.57
N GLY A 70 5.29 -0.89 9.82
CA GLY A 70 4.69 -1.77 8.82
C GLY A 70 4.21 -1.01 7.60
N ASN A 71 3.43 0.07 7.81
CA ASN A 71 2.96 0.92 6.71
C ASN A 71 4.11 1.63 6.00
N PHE A 72 5.06 2.21 6.74
CA PHE A 72 6.24 2.83 6.17
C PHE A 72 6.99 1.85 5.26
N THR A 73 7.26 0.65 5.74
CA THR A 73 7.99 -0.38 5.00
C THR A 73 7.24 -0.77 3.73
N HIS A 74 5.93 -1.02 3.84
CA HIS A 74 5.09 -1.35 2.70
C HIS A 74 5.12 -0.25 1.62
N PHE A 75 4.84 0.99 2.00
CA PHE A 75 4.77 2.11 1.05
C PHE A 75 6.13 2.50 0.51
N PHE A 76 7.19 2.46 1.32
CA PHE A 76 8.54 2.80 0.90
C PHE A 76 9.10 1.76 -0.07
N VAL A 77 9.10 0.47 0.31
CA VAL A 77 9.62 -0.60 -0.55
C VAL A 77 8.78 -0.74 -1.81
N GLY A 78 7.44 -0.70 -1.70
CA GLY A 78 6.54 -0.74 -2.84
C GLY A 78 6.71 0.45 -3.78
N GLY A 79 6.83 1.67 -3.22
CA GLY A 79 7.04 2.89 -4.00
C GLY A 79 8.36 2.87 -4.78
N LEU A 80 9.44 2.40 -4.16
CA LEU A 80 10.72 2.23 -4.85
C LEU A 80 10.65 1.16 -5.95
N ALA A 81 9.94 0.06 -5.73
CA ALA A 81 9.76 -0.97 -6.74
C ALA A 81 8.99 -0.43 -7.96
N LEU A 82 7.89 0.30 -7.74
CA LEU A 82 7.09 0.92 -8.80
C LEU A 82 7.90 1.98 -9.57
N ALA A 83 8.63 2.84 -8.86
CA ALA A 83 9.46 3.86 -9.49
C ALA A 83 10.55 3.24 -10.37
N LYS A 84 11.27 2.23 -9.85
CA LYS A 84 12.28 1.49 -10.64
C LYS A 84 11.67 0.81 -11.86
N ALA A 85 10.52 0.16 -11.71
CA ALA A 85 9.84 -0.51 -12.81
C ALA A 85 9.49 0.46 -13.96
N TYR A 86 9.00 1.66 -13.62
CA TYR A 86 8.68 2.70 -14.60
C TYR A 86 9.93 3.32 -15.24
N MET A 87 11.01 3.51 -14.47
CA MET A 87 12.26 4.08 -14.96
C MET A 87 13.06 3.15 -15.89
N ASN A 88 12.89 1.84 -15.77
CA ASN A 88 13.64 0.85 -16.56
C ASN A 88 13.23 0.76 -18.04
N GLY A 89 12.42 1.70 -18.55
CA GLY A 89 12.15 1.86 -19.98
C GLY A 89 11.09 0.92 -20.56
N SER A 90 10.50 0.06 -19.74
CA SER A 90 9.31 -0.71 -20.10
C SER A 90 8.15 0.27 -20.38
N LYS A 91 7.40 0.09 -21.48
CA LYS A 91 6.17 0.86 -21.76
C LYS A 91 5.07 0.48 -20.76
N LEU A 92 5.25 0.82 -19.49
CA LEU A 92 4.25 0.60 -18.45
C LEU A 92 3.14 1.65 -18.58
N PRO A 93 1.88 1.28 -18.29
CA PRO A 93 0.80 2.25 -18.32
C PRO A 93 1.01 3.38 -17.30
N LEU A 94 0.52 4.58 -17.60
CA LEU A 94 0.63 5.78 -16.75
C LEU A 94 0.18 5.53 -15.29
N ILE A 95 -0.79 4.62 -15.09
CA ILE A 95 -1.28 4.25 -13.76
C ILE A 95 -0.17 3.77 -12.83
N ILE A 96 0.88 3.11 -13.34
CA ILE A 96 2.01 2.64 -12.54
C ILE A 96 2.81 3.82 -11.97
N LEU A 97 3.01 4.88 -12.75
CA LEU A 97 3.65 6.10 -12.28
C LEU A 97 2.81 6.81 -11.20
N LEU A 98 1.49 6.91 -11.41
CA LEU A 98 0.59 7.50 -10.43
C LEU A 98 0.60 6.72 -9.11
N LEU A 99 0.57 5.39 -9.18
CA LEU A 99 0.71 4.53 -8.01
C LEU A 99 2.06 4.73 -7.30
N ALA A 100 3.16 4.85 -8.05
CA ALA A 100 4.48 5.12 -7.47
C ALA A 100 4.48 6.43 -6.67
N ILE A 101 3.91 7.51 -7.23
CA ILE A 101 3.81 8.81 -6.56
C ILE A 101 2.98 8.69 -5.28
N ILE A 102 1.80 8.05 -5.35
CA ILE A 102 0.93 7.84 -4.18
C ILE A 102 1.67 7.06 -3.08
N TYR A 103 2.36 5.97 -3.45
CA TYR A 103 3.13 5.16 -2.52
C TYR A 103 4.24 5.98 -1.85
N LEU A 104 4.99 6.78 -2.61
CA LEU A 104 6.07 7.60 -2.05
C LEU A 104 5.54 8.71 -1.14
N VAL A 105 4.39 9.31 -1.44
CA VAL A 105 3.72 10.27 -0.54
C VAL A 105 3.38 9.60 0.79
N PHE A 106 2.74 8.42 0.77
CA PHE A 106 2.45 7.68 2.00
C PHE A 106 3.73 7.27 2.75
N ALA A 107 4.80 6.88 2.04
CA ALA A 107 6.08 6.55 2.64
C ALA A 107 6.66 7.75 3.41
N ILE A 108 6.64 8.95 2.82
CA ILE A 108 7.08 10.17 3.49
C ILE A 108 6.22 10.46 4.73
N LEU A 109 4.89 10.35 4.61
CA LEU A 109 3.97 10.59 5.73
C LEU A 109 4.18 9.61 6.89
N PHE A 110 4.30 8.31 6.61
CA PHE A 110 4.57 7.32 7.66
C PHE A 110 5.99 7.41 8.21
N GLY A 111 6.96 7.81 7.38
CA GLY A 111 8.32 8.11 7.82
C GLY A 111 8.35 9.30 8.78
N TYR A 112 7.62 10.38 8.47
CA TYR A 112 7.45 11.51 9.37
C TYR A 112 6.85 11.07 10.71
N VAL A 113 5.74 10.33 10.68
CA VAL A 113 5.07 9.79 11.88
C VAL A 113 6.01 8.92 12.71
N LEU A 114 6.88 8.13 12.08
CA LEU A 114 7.85 7.28 12.76
C LEU A 114 8.93 8.08 13.50
N LEU A 115 9.36 9.19 12.89
CA LEU A 115 10.41 10.06 13.42
C LEU A 115 9.90 11.08 14.44
N THR A 116 8.61 11.43 14.39
CA THR A 116 8.00 12.32 15.37
C THR A 116 7.60 11.59 16.63
N HIS A 117 8.04 12.09 17.79
CA HIS A 117 7.55 11.62 19.08
C HIS A 117 6.13 12.12 19.35
N PRO A 118 5.25 11.29 19.94
CA PRO A 118 3.91 11.73 20.30
C PRO A 118 4.01 12.89 21.30
N LYS A 119 3.42 14.04 20.93
CA LYS A 119 3.22 15.14 21.89
C LYS A 119 2.21 14.66 22.92
N LYS A 120 2.60 14.71 24.20
CA LYS A 120 1.70 14.44 25.32
C LYS A 120 0.49 15.37 25.17
N GLN A 121 -0.70 14.82 24.96
CA GLN A 121 -1.92 15.62 25.08
C GLN A 121 -2.00 16.04 26.56
N MET A 122 -1.88 17.34 26.81
CA MET A 122 -2.06 17.94 28.14
C MET A 122 -3.55 18.01 28.47
#